data_AF-A0A2V2BWY9-F1
#
_entry.id   AF-A0A2V2BWY9-F1
#
_cell.length_a   1.000
_cell.length_b   1.000
_cell.length_c   1.000
_cell.angle_alpha   90.00
_cell.angle_beta   90.00
_cell.angle_gamma   90.00
#
_symmetry.space_group_name_H-M   'P 1'
#
loop_
_entity.id
_entity.type
_entity.pdbx_description
1 polymer ?
#
loop_
_entity_poly.entity_id
_entity_poly.type
_entity_poly.pdbx_seq_one_letter_code
_entity_poly.pdbx_strand_id
1 'polypeptide(L)'
;MNKFKSMAIEGYVKNKYPQYFQDGAFSVELNTEAGACRVSATLAGEVAPVAVDVKKYRVVSEGSEKFLEVAEVESDRPWLSAMLRDHLAGRRIPVPSIVAAMLEG
;
A
#
# COMPACT_ATOMS: atom_id res chain seq x y z
N MET A 1 -16.10 -8.07 1.29
CA MET A 1 -14.90 -8.17 2.16
C MET A 1 -13.91 -7.05 1.87
N ASN A 2 -13.47 -6.88 0.62
CA ASN A 2 -12.39 -5.96 0.24
C ASN A 2 -12.61 -4.50 0.64
N LYS A 3 -13.82 -3.96 0.47
CA LYS A 3 -14.14 -2.58 0.86
C LYS A 3 -13.89 -2.30 2.36
N PHE A 4 -14.20 -3.25 3.23
CA PHE A 4 -13.95 -3.10 4.67
C PHE A 4 -12.43 -3.14 4.97
N LYS A 5 -11.70 -4.06 4.36
CA LYS A 5 -10.24 -4.18 4.48
C LYS A 5 -9.54 -2.91 3.95
N SER A 6 -9.98 -2.37 2.82
CA SER A 6 -9.59 -1.07 2.29
C SER A 6 -9.73 0.05 3.33
N MET A 7 -10.93 0.25 3.87
CA MET A 7 -11.20 1.28 4.88
C MET A 7 -10.35 1.11 6.14
N ALA A 8 -10.08 -0.12 6.55
CA ALA A 8 -9.25 -0.40 7.71
C ALA A 8 -7.78 -0.04 7.48
N ILE A 9 -7.23 -0.35 6.30
CA ILE A 9 -5.87 0.07 5.90
C ILE A 9 -5.80 1.60 5.80
N GLU A 10 -6.81 2.24 5.19
CA GLU A 10 -6.90 3.70 5.13
C GLU A 10 -6.87 4.34 6.51
N GLY A 11 -7.68 3.85 7.44
CA GLY A 11 -7.72 4.34 8.82
C GLY A 11 -6.37 4.17 9.53
N TYR A 12 -5.75 3.00 9.38
CA TYR A 12 -4.43 2.72 9.95
C TYR A 12 -3.37 3.70 9.42
N VAL A 13 -3.29 3.88 8.10
CA VAL A 13 -2.29 4.74 7.45
C VAL A 13 -2.52 6.21 7.80
N LYS A 14 -3.76 6.69 7.72
CA LYS A 14 -4.11 8.08 8.08
C LYS A 14 -3.79 8.39 9.53
N ASN A 15 -4.04 7.46 10.45
CA ASN A 15 -3.73 7.66 11.86
C ASN A 15 -2.23 7.63 12.15
N LYS A 16 -1.47 6.77 11.47
CA LYS A 16 -0.03 6.61 11.70
C LYS A 16 0.82 7.69 11.02
N TYR A 17 0.38 8.19 9.87
CA TYR A 17 1.15 9.07 9.00
C TYR A 17 0.38 10.33 8.56
N PRO A 18 -0.39 11.00 9.44
CA PRO A 18 -1.27 12.11 9.04
C PRO A 18 -0.50 13.28 8.41
N GLN A 19 0.74 13.53 8.85
CA GLN A 19 1.58 14.64 8.40
C GLN A 19 1.95 14.60 6.91
N TYR A 20 1.81 13.44 6.26
CA TYR A 20 2.16 13.29 4.85
C TYR A 20 0.99 13.59 3.90
N PHE A 21 -0.25 13.69 4.40
CA PHE A 21 -1.44 13.81 3.56
C PHE A 21 -2.05 15.21 3.66
N GLN A 22 -2.21 15.85 2.51
CA GLN A 22 -2.99 17.07 2.38
C GLN A 22 -4.44 16.78 2.79
N ASP A 23 -4.90 17.42 3.86
CA ASP A 23 -6.26 17.28 4.41
C ASP A 23 -6.70 15.81 4.64
N GLY A 24 -5.76 14.92 4.95
CA GLY A 24 -6.03 13.49 5.14
C GLY A 24 -6.42 12.74 3.86
N ALA A 25 -6.11 13.29 2.69
CA ALA A 25 -6.38 12.69 1.38
C ALA A 25 -5.51 11.44 1.14
N PHE A 26 -6.06 10.29 1.52
CA PHE A 26 -5.51 8.96 1.30
C PHE A 26 -6.65 7.96 1.08
N SER A 27 -6.53 7.08 0.09
CA SER A 27 -7.49 6.00 -0.19
C SER A 27 -6.78 4.74 -0.66
N VAL A 28 -7.42 3.59 -0.41
CA VAL A 28 -6.93 2.28 -0.82
C VAL A 28 -8.06 1.47 -1.44
N GLU A 29 -7.86 1.01 -2.66
CA GLU A 29 -8.73 0.05 -3.33
C GLU A 29 -8.02 -1.31 -3.34
N LEU A 30 -8.50 -2.24 -2.53
CA LEU A 30 -7.87 -3.54 -2.34
C LEU A 30 -8.59 -4.62 -3.17
N ASN A 31 -7.82 -5.49 -3.79
CA ASN A 31 -8.28 -6.75 -4.36
C ASN A 31 -7.41 -7.90 -3.83
N THR A 32 -7.80 -8.46 -2.68
CA THR A 32 -7.02 -9.51 -2.01
C THR A 32 -7.00 -10.81 -2.80
N GLU A 33 -8.05 -11.12 -3.57
CA GLU A 33 -8.11 -12.30 -4.43
C GLU A 33 -7.09 -12.23 -5.57
N ALA A 34 -6.88 -11.03 -6.12
CA ALA A 34 -5.84 -10.79 -7.13
C ALA A 34 -4.45 -10.51 -6.53
N GLY A 35 -4.35 -10.34 -5.20
CA GLY A 35 -3.14 -9.85 -4.55
C GLY A 35 -2.72 -8.49 -5.10
N ALA A 36 -3.68 -7.58 -5.30
CA ALA A 36 -3.44 -6.26 -5.90
C ALA A 36 -4.08 -5.15 -5.06
N CYS A 37 -3.51 -3.94 -5.12
CA CYS A 37 -4.16 -2.75 -4.59
C CYS A 37 -3.78 -1.49 -5.35
N ARG A 38 -4.67 -0.51 -5.34
CA ARG A 38 -4.42 0.85 -5.78
C ARG A 38 -4.45 1.78 -4.57
N VAL A 39 -3.42 2.58 -4.42
CA VAL A 39 -3.31 3.59 -3.37
C VAL A 39 -3.34 4.95 -4.05
N SER A 40 -4.15 5.87 -3.55
CA SER A 40 -4.16 7.26 -4.01
C SER A 40 -3.99 8.18 -2.81
N ALA A 41 -3.14 9.20 -2.94
CA ALA A 41 -2.92 10.17 -1.89
C ALA A 41 -2.62 11.54 -2.47
N THR A 42 -3.12 12.61 -1.83
CA THR A 42 -2.59 13.95 -2.06
C THR A 42 -1.57 14.21 -0.97
N LEU A 43 -0.30 14.32 -1.34
CA LEU A 43 0.77 14.53 -0.37
C LEU A 43 0.82 16.00 0.06
N ALA A 44 1.23 16.25 1.30
CA ALA A 44 1.40 17.61 1.81
C ALA A 44 2.39 18.39 0.93
N GLY A 45 1.95 19.52 0.38
CA GLY A 45 2.75 20.35 -0.54
C GLY A 45 2.65 19.96 -2.02
N GLU A 46 1.98 18.86 -2.37
CA GLU A 46 1.68 18.52 -3.76
C GLU A 46 0.36 19.17 -4.22
N VAL A 47 0.33 19.62 -5.48
CA VAL A 47 -0.84 20.27 -6.09
C VAL A 47 -1.83 19.29 -6.71
N ALA A 48 -1.43 18.03 -6.88
CA ALA A 48 -2.24 16.97 -7.47
C ALA A 48 -2.00 15.65 -6.74
N PRO A 49 -3.00 14.75 -6.70
CA PRO A 49 -2.84 13.42 -6.17
C PRO A 49 -1.71 12.64 -6.85
N VAL A 50 -1.25 11.62 -6.16
CA VAL A 50 -0.34 10.59 -6.64
C VAL A 50 -1.04 9.25 -6.50
N ALA A 51 -0.97 8.43 -7.54
CA ALA A 51 -1.49 7.07 -7.54
C ALA A 51 -0.36 6.04 -7.65
N VAL A 52 -0.47 4.97 -6.87
CA VAL A 52 0.41 3.81 -6.91
C VAL A 52 -0.44 2.55 -7.08
N ASP A 53 -0.15 1.78 -8.11
CA ASP A 53 -0.79 0.50 -8.38
C ASP A 53 0.18 -0.64 -8.04
N VAL A 54 -0.10 -1.33 -6.94
CA VAL A 54 0.54 -2.61 -6.60
C VAL A 54 -0.23 -3.69 -7.32
N LYS A 55 0.28 -4.11 -8.49
CA LYS A 55 -0.38 -5.09 -9.36
C LYS A 55 -0.30 -6.51 -8.83
N LYS A 56 0.76 -6.81 -8.08
CA LYS A 56 0.96 -8.14 -7.49
C LYS A 56 1.75 -8.06 -6.20
N TYR A 57 1.18 -8.57 -5.13
CA TYR A 57 1.83 -8.76 -3.84
C TYR A 57 1.52 -10.15 -3.27
N ARG A 58 2.32 -10.57 -2.29
CA ARG A 58 2.04 -11.73 -1.45
C ARG A 58 2.33 -11.42 0.01
N VAL A 59 1.55 -12.01 0.91
CA VAL A 59 1.85 -12.01 2.35
C VAL A 59 2.61 -13.29 2.67
N VAL A 60 3.80 -13.16 3.23
CA VAL A 60 4.66 -14.28 3.64
C VAL A 60 4.75 -14.28 5.16
N SER A 61 4.78 -15.48 5.76
CA SER A 61 4.98 -15.63 7.20
C SER A 61 6.32 -16.31 7.45
N GLU A 62 7.11 -15.74 8.35
CA GLU A 62 8.33 -16.37 8.86
C GLU A 62 8.27 -16.37 10.38
N GLY A 63 7.99 -17.54 10.96
CA GLY A 63 7.69 -17.64 12.39
C GLY A 63 6.44 -16.84 12.77
N SER A 64 6.60 -15.90 13.70
CA SER A 64 5.54 -14.98 14.16
C SER A 64 5.46 -13.69 13.36
N GLU A 65 6.43 -13.43 12.48
CA GLU A 65 6.50 -12.20 11.70
C GLU A 65 5.77 -12.33 10.35
N LYS A 66 5.17 -11.23 9.92
CA LYS A 66 4.44 -11.13 8.65
C LYS A 66 5.14 -10.15 7.74
N PHE A 67 5.31 -10.53 6.48
CA PHE A 67 5.98 -9.73 5.46
C PHE A 67 5.07 -9.53 4.26
N LEU A 68 5.05 -8.30 3.75
CA LEU A 68 4.50 -7.98 2.44
C LEU A 68 5.63 -8.02 1.42
N GLU A 69 5.49 -8.86 0.40
CA GLU A 69 6.41 -8.89 -0.73
C GLU A 69 5.68 -8.38 -1.97
N VAL A 70 6.22 -7.32 -2.56
CA VAL A 70 5.66 -6.67 -3.75
C VAL A 70 6.42 -7.20 -4.97
N ALA A 71 5.69 -7.83 -5.90
CA ALA A 71 6.27 -8.37 -7.13
C ALA A 71 6.19 -7.37 -8.28
N GLU A 72 5.08 -6.64 -8.39
CA GLU A 72 4.88 -5.64 -9.46
C GLU A 72 4.19 -4.40 -8.90
N VAL A 73 4.80 -3.24 -9.20
CA VAL A 73 4.32 -1.94 -8.75
C VAL A 73 4.60 -0.87 -9.82
N GLU A 74 3.66 0.04 -9.98
CA GLU A 74 3.79 1.22 -10.81
C GLU A 74 3.10 2.43 -10.18
N SER A 75 3.32 3.60 -10.75
CA SER A 75 2.71 4.86 -10.35
C SER A 75 2.39 5.71 -11.57
N ASP A 76 1.42 6.60 -11.42
CA ASP A 76 1.10 7.66 -12.38
C ASP A 76 2.27 8.63 -12.63
N ARG A 77 3.33 8.59 -11.82
CA ARG A 77 4.56 9.37 -12.01
C ARG A 77 5.73 8.45 -12.41
N PRO A 78 6.42 8.72 -13.55
CA PRO A 78 7.51 7.87 -14.02
C PRO A 78 8.68 7.74 -13.04
N TRP A 79 9.08 8.84 -12.39
CA TRP A 79 10.18 8.82 -11.42
C TRP A 79 9.81 7.99 -10.18
N LEU A 80 8.55 8.06 -9.74
CA LEU A 80 8.07 7.30 -8.59
C LEU A 80 7.99 5.82 -8.94
N SER A 81 7.51 5.47 -10.15
CA SER A 81 7.56 4.10 -10.65
C SER A 81 8.98 3.51 -10.63
N ALA A 82 9.98 4.28 -11.07
CA ALA A 82 11.37 3.85 -11.01
C ALA A 82 11.83 3.62 -9.55
N MET A 83 11.60 4.60 -8.67
CA MET A 83 11.95 4.50 -7.25
C MET A 83 11.28 3.29 -6.56
N LEU A 84 9.99 3.07 -6.80
CA LEU A 84 9.25 1.94 -6.21
C LEU A 84 9.81 0.60 -6.71
N ARG A 85 10.17 0.48 -7.98
CA ARG A 85 10.80 -0.75 -8.50
C ARG A 85 12.17 -0.98 -7.86
N ASP A 86 13.00 0.05 -7.74
CA ASP A 86 14.34 -0.09 -7.17
C ASP A 86 14.31 -0.43 -5.67
N HIS A 87 13.30 0.05 -4.95
CA HIS A 87 13.25 -0.04 -3.48
C HIS A 87 12.21 -0.99 -2.89
N LEU A 88 11.22 -1.46 -3.65
CA LEU A 88 10.14 -2.33 -3.15
C LEU A 88 10.03 -3.64 -3.92
N ALA A 89 10.31 -3.67 -5.23
CA ALA A 89 10.13 -4.89 -6.01
C ALA A 89 11.08 -5.99 -5.54
N GLY A 90 10.53 -7.18 -5.25
CA GLY A 90 11.27 -8.34 -4.75
C GLY A 90 11.78 -8.22 -3.31
N ARG A 91 11.41 -7.15 -2.59
CA ARG A 91 11.76 -6.99 -1.17
C ARG A 91 10.62 -7.42 -0.26
N ARG A 92 10.99 -7.91 0.92
CA ARG A 92 10.07 -8.25 2.00
C ARG A 92 10.01 -7.10 2.99
N ILE A 93 8.82 -6.55 3.17
CA ILE A 93 8.57 -5.42 4.06
C ILE A 93 7.85 -5.98 5.29
N PRO A 94 8.42 -5.85 6.49
CA PRO A 94 7.72 -6.29 7.69
C PRO A 94 6.45 -5.46 7.86
N VAL A 95 5.33 -6.14 8.06
CA VAL A 95 4.03 -5.52 8.28
C VAL A 95 3.44 -6.00 9.60
N PRO A 96 2.78 -5.12 10.37
CA PRO A 96 2.07 -5.56 11.57
C PRO A 96 1.05 -6.65 11.23
N SER A 97 0.87 -7.64 12.10
CA SER A 97 -0.03 -8.78 11.86
C SER A 97 -1.47 -8.35 11.57
N ILE A 98 -1.93 -7.23 12.15
CA ILE A 98 -3.24 -6.65 11.85
C ILE A 98 -3.36 -6.17 10.40
N VAL A 99 -2.31 -5.57 9.85
CA VAL A 99 -2.27 -5.14 8.43
C VAL A 99 -2.14 -6.36 7.52
N ALA A 100 -1.31 -7.33 7.90
CA ALA A 100 -1.17 -8.59 7.16
C ALA A 100 -2.52 -9.31 6.99
N ALA A 101 -3.31 -9.42 8.06
CA ALA A 101 -4.64 -10.05 8.03
C ALA A 101 -5.63 -9.31 7.11
N MET A 102 -5.45 -8.00 6.90
CA MET A 102 -6.26 -7.23 5.95
C MET A 102 -5.85 -7.49 4.50
N LEU A 103 -4.58 -7.81 4.25
CA LEU A 103 -4.03 -8.06 2.91
C LEU A 103 -4.17 -9.53 2.47
N GLU A 104 -4.25 -10.45 3.43
CA GLU A 104 -4.55 -11.87 3.20
C GLU A 104 -5.97 -12.01 2.62
N GLY A 105 -6.14 -12.83 1.58
CA GLY A 105 -7.37 -13.05 0.84
C GLY A 105 -7.81 -14.49 0.91
#